data_AF-A0A963A4S8-F1
#
_entry.id   AF-A0A963A4S8-F1
#
_cell.length_a   1.000
_cell.length_b   1.000
_cell.length_c   1.000
_cell.angle_alpha   90.00
_cell.angle_beta   90.00
_cell.angle_gamma   90.00
#
_symmetry.space_group_name_H-M   'P 1'
#
loop_
_entity.id
_entity.type
_entity.pdbx_description
1 polymer ?
#
loop_
_entity_poly.entity_id
_entity_poly.type
_entity_poly.pdbx_seq_one_letter_code
_entity_poly.pdbx_strand_id
1 'polypeptide(L)'
;MTLAKSVETISSSLKGGGTFSGPMLEDGEFPKLACHMVRVGEETGRLDQMLMDVADIYDKEVSRSLTRLLSLMEPLLILTLGVLIAAIIFSILLALLSINELAF
;
A
#
# COMPACT_ATOMS: atom_id res chain seq x y z
N MET A 1 -6.71 18.54 3.12
CA MET A 1 -6.39 19.04 4.48
C MET A 1 -5.12 18.31 4.90
N THR A 2 -4.56 18.55 6.08
CA THR A 2 -3.50 17.67 6.60
C THR A 2 -4.11 16.87 7.73
N LEU A 3 -3.77 15.59 7.87
CA LEU A 3 -4.17 14.76 9.02
C LEU A 3 -3.96 15.47 10.36
N ALA A 4 -2.91 16.28 10.47
CA ALA A 4 -2.64 17.13 11.64
C ALA A 4 -3.80 18.11 11.95
N LYS A 5 -4.34 18.77 10.93
CA LYS A 5 -5.48 19.69 11.08
C LYS A 5 -6.77 18.93 11.44
N SER A 6 -6.98 17.76 10.86
CA SER A 6 -8.11 16.89 11.20
C SER A 6 -8.09 16.45 12.66
N VAL A 7 -6.92 16.08 13.19
CA VAL A 7 -6.75 15.73 14.61
C VAL A 7 -7.01 16.94 15.52
N GLU A 8 -6.57 18.13 15.13
CA GLU A 8 -6.85 19.37 15.86
C GLU A 8 -8.36 19.67 15.91
N THR A 9 -9.06 19.50 14.79
CA THR A 9 -10.53 19.63 14.72
C THR A 9 -11.22 18.61 15.63
N ILE A 10 -10.82 17.34 15.61
CA ILE A 10 -11.35 16.30 16.52
C ILE A 10 -11.15 16.70 17.98
N SER A 11 -9.95 17.17 18.35
CA SER A 11 -9.65 17.61 19.72
C SER A 11 -10.50 18.81 20.14
N SER A 12 -10.72 19.77 19.23
CA SER A 12 -11.58 20.93 19.49
C SER A 12 -13.05 20.54 19.70
N SER A 13 -13.55 19.57 18.91
CA SER A 13 -14.91 19.02 19.05
C SER A 13 -15.13 18.39 20.42
N LEU A 14 -14.18 17.56 20.88
CA LEU A 14 -14.22 16.93 22.20
C LEU A 14 -14.24 17.94 23.34
N LYS A 15 -13.42 19.00 23.25
CA LYS A 15 -13.43 20.10 24.24
C LYS A 15 -14.77 20.84 24.29
N GLY A 16 -15.48 20.89 23.17
CA GLY A 16 -16.83 21.47 23.05
C GLY A 16 -17.96 20.54 23.46
N GLY A 17 -17.68 19.30 23.90
CA GLY A 17 -18.69 18.30 24.26
C GLY A 17 -19.25 17.51 23.06
N GLY A 18 -18.63 17.62 21.89
CA GLY A 18 -18.94 16.81 20.71
C GLY A 18 -18.31 15.42 20.75
N THR A 19 -18.60 14.61 19.74
CA THR A 19 -18.04 13.26 19.58
C THR A 19 -16.75 13.28 18.75
N PHE A 20 -15.93 12.24 18.90
CA PHE A 20 -14.75 11.93 18.10
C PHE A 20 -15.15 11.51 16.67
N SER A 21 -16.19 10.68 16.54
CA SER A 21 -16.65 10.14 15.25
C SER A 21 -17.29 11.18 14.33
N GLY A 22 -17.88 12.25 14.87
CA GLY A 22 -18.54 13.30 14.08
C GLY A 22 -17.58 14.00 13.11
N PRO A 23 -16.51 14.66 13.60
CA PRO A 23 -15.54 15.32 12.74
C PRO A 23 -14.83 14.37 11.78
N MET A 24 -14.58 13.11 12.18
CA MET A 24 -13.98 12.11 11.29
C MET A 24 -14.86 11.79 10.07
N LEU A 25 -16.19 11.82 10.22
CA LEU A 25 -17.13 11.59 9.12
C LEU A 25 -17.24 12.80 8.18
N GLU A 26 -17.09 14.01 8.72
CA GLU A 26 -17.16 15.26 7.95
C GLU A 26 -15.88 15.53 7.14
N ASP A 27 -14.71 15.17 7.68
CA ASP A 27 -13.42 15.48 7.04
C ASP A 27 -13.12 14.63 5.80
N GLY A 28 -13.71 13.44 5.67
CA GLY A 28 -13.54 12.55 4.52
C GLY A 28 -12.11 12.00 4.31
N GLU A 29 -11.10 12.47 5.05
CA GLU A 29 -9.73 11.95 5.02
C GLU A 29 -9.60 10.60 5.73
N PHE A 30 -10.56 10.25 6.59
CA PHE A 30 -10.55 8.99 7.31
C PHE A 30 -11.32 7.90 6.55
N PRO A 31 -10.77 6.68 6.45
CA PRO A 31 -11.48 5.55 5.90
C PRO A 31 -12.78 5.24 6.65
N LYS A 32 -13.82 4.81 5.93
CA LYS A 32 -15.15 4.49 6.51
C LYS A 32 -15.07 3.47 7.65
N LEU A 33 -14.20 2.47 7.52
CA LEU A 33 -14.01 1.45 8.57
C LEU A 33 -13.45 2.07 9.86
N ALA A 34 -12.52 3.02 9.76
CA ALA A 34 -11.98 3.72 10.92
C ALA A 34 -13.08 4.53 11.62
N CYS A 35 -13.90 5.27 10.86
CA CYS A 35 -15.02 6.04 11.41
C CYS A 35 -16.05 5.14 12.12
N HIS A 36 -16.37 3.97 11.56
CA HIS A 36 -17.28 3.01 12.19
C HIS A 36 -16.72 2.42 13.48
N MET A 37 -15.46 1.98 13.48
CA MET A 37 -14.80 1.40 14.66
C MET A 37 -14.70 2.41 15.79
N VAL A 38 -14.36 3.66 15.47
CA VAL A 38 -14.33 4.77 16.42
C VAL A 38 -15.72 5.03 17.01
N ARG A 39 -16.78 5.08 16.18
CA ARG A 39 -18.14 5.26 16.67
C ARG A 39 -18.56 4.15 17.64
N VAL A 40 -18.27 2.89 17.29
CA VAL A 40 -18.53 1.74 18.18
C VAL A 40 -17.72 1.85 19.47
N GLY A 41 -16.46 2.31 19.38
CA GLY A 41 -15.60 2.57 20.53
C GLY A 41 -16.14 3.67 21.45
N GLU A 42 -16.70 4.74 20.90
CA GLU A 42 -17.36 5.79 21.66
C GLU A 42 -18.63 5.28 22.35
N GLU A 43 -19.51 4.56 21.62
CA GLU A 43 -20.77 4.03 22.15
C GLU A 43 -20.55 2.97 23.25
N THR A 44 -19.44 2.22 23.18
CA THR A 44 -19.11 1.17 24.15
C THR A 44 -18.11 1.60 25.23
N GLY A 45 -17.60 2.84 25.17
CA GLY A 45 -16.55 3.33 26.07
C GLY A 45 -15.18 2.66 25.87
N ARG A 46 -14.94 2.03 24.73
CA ARG A 46 -13.71 1.30 24.37
C ARG A 46 -12.94 1.97 23.22
N LEU A 47 -12.99 3.30 23.14
CA LEU A 47 -12.39 4.09 22.07
C LEU A 47 -10.88 3.80 21.88
N ASP A 48 -10.13 3.74 22.99
CA ASP A 48 -8.69 3.47 22.98
C ASP A 48 -8.37 2.14 22.27
N GLN A 49 -9.04 1.06 22.68
CA GLN A 49 -8.90 -0.25 22.04
C GLN A 49 -9.27 -0.21 20.55
N MET A 50 -10.38 0.42 20.20
CA MET A 50 -10.83 0.47 18.80
C MET A 50 -9.87 1.26 17.90
N LEU A 51 -9.25 2.33 18.42
CA LEU A 51 -8.21 3.08 17.70
C LEU A 51 -6.96 2.24 17.48
N MET A 52 -6.56 1.46 18.49
CA MET A 52 -5.42 0.51 18.38
C MET A 52 -5.71 -0.57 17.33
N ASP A 53 -6.92 -1.15 17.35
CA ASP A 53 -7.35 -2.17 16.38
C ASP A 53 -7.36 -1.59 14.95
N VAL A 54 -7.82 -0.35 14.78
CA VAL A 54 -7.78 0.37 13.50
C VAL A 54 -6.35 0.53 13.00
N ALA A 55 -5.42 0.97 13.86
CA ALA A 55 -4.01 1.11 13.50
C ALA A 55 -3.42 -0.24 13.03
N ASP A 56 -3.63 -1.30 13.80
CA ASP A 56 -3.18 -2.65 13.47
C ASP A 56 -3.71 -3.17 12.13
N ILE A 57 -4.98 -2.88 11.82
CA ILE A 57 -5.61 -3.27 10.56
C ILE A 57 -4.92 -2.58 9.38
N TYR A 58 -4.74 -1.26 9.45
CA TYR A 58 -4.14 -0.50 8.36
C TYR A 58 -2.65 -0.78 8.19
N ASP A 59 -1.89 -0.99 9.28
CA ASP A 59 -0.49 -1.40 9.20
C ASP A 59 -0.34 -2.76 8.51
N LYS A 60 -1.24 -3.71 8.81
CA LYS A 60 -1.30 -5.01 8.12
C LYS A 60 -1.68 -4.86 6.65
N GLU A 61 -2.61 -3.96 6.32
CA GLU A 61 -3.03 -3.71 4.95
C GLU A 61 -1.89 -3.10 4.11
N VAL A 62 -1.17 -2.11 4.66
CA VAL A 62 0.02 -1.52 4.03
C VAL A 62 1.10 -2.58 3.82
N SER A 63 1.42 -3.34 4.87
CA SER A 63 2.42 -4.42 4.79
C SER A 63 2.06 -5.46 3.72
N ARG A 64 0.80 -5.92 3.69
CA ARG A 64 0.32 -6.87 2.68
C ARG A 64 0.39 -6.30 1.27
N SER A 65 0.04 -5.04 1.11
CA SER A 65 0.10 -4.35 -0.17
C SER A 65 1.54 -4.27 -0.67
N LEU A 66 2.48 -3.91 0.20
CA LEU A 66 3.91 -3.90 -0.14
C LEU A 66 4.43 -5.29 -0.50
N THR A 67 4.12 -6.32 0.30
CA THR A 67 4.52 -7.70 -0.01
C THR A 67 3.98 -8.15 -1.37
N ARG A 68 2.72 -7.82 -1.69
CA ARG A 68 2.10 -8.16 -2.98
C ARG A 68 2.72 -7.41 -4.15
N LEU A 69 3.08 -6.14 -3.96
CA LEU A 69 3.77 -5.37 -4.98
C LEU A 69 5.15 -5.97 -5.27
N LEU A 70 5.90 -6.29 -4.22
CA LEU A 70 7.23 -6.90 -4.34
C LEU A 70 7.18 -8.30 -4.95
N SER A 71 6.20 -9.13 -4.59
CA SER A 71 6.09 -10.49 -5.12
C SER A 71 5.75 -10.53 -6.62
N LEU A 72 5.16 -9.47 -7.17
CA LEU A 72 4.95 -9.32 -8.62
C LEU A 72 6.16 -8.71 -9.33
N MET A 73 6.96 -7.90 -8.63
CA MET A 73 8.19 -7.34 -9.18
C MET A 73 9.25 -8.41 -9.43
N GLU A 74 9.35 -9.41 -8.56
CA GLU A 74 10.31 -10.52 -8.70
C GLU A 74 10.17 -11.29 -10.04
N PRO A 75 8.99 -11.84 -10.43
CA PRO A 75 8.80 -12.47 -11.73
C PRO A 75 9.10 -11.54 -12.90
N LEU A 76 8.75 -10.25 -12.79
CA LEU A 76 8.99 -9.28 -13.85
C LEU A 76 10.49 -9.09 -14.10
N LEU A 77 11.30 -8.99 -13.04
CA LEU A 77 12.76 -8.90 -13.14
C LEU A 77 13.38 -10.16 -13.76
N ILE A 78 12.88 -11.34 -13.41
CA ILE A 78 13.37 -12.60 -13.98
C ILE A 78 13.03 -12.69 -15.48
N LEU A 79 11.80 -12.33 -15.87
CA LEU A 79 11.38 -12.33 -17.26
C LEU A 79 12.20 -11.34 -18.12
N THR A 80 12.43 -10.12 -17.62
CA THR A 80 13.22 -9.12 -18.36
C THR A 80 14.67 -9.56 -18.51
N LEU A 81 15.27 -10.12 -17.46
CA LEU A 81 16.62 -10.70 -17.52
C LEU A 81 16.68 -11.88 -18.50
N GLY A 82 15.68 -12.76 -18.48
CA GLY A 82 15.59 -13.89 -19.40
C GLY A 82 15.54 -13.46 -20.87
N VAL A 83 14.74 -12.43 -21.19
CA VAL A 83 14.68 -11.86 -22.55
C VAL A 83 16.01 -11.24 -22.95
N LEU A 84 16.67 -10.49 -22.06
CA LEU A 84 17.99 -9.93 -22.32
C LEU A 84 19.03 -11.00 -22.63
N ILE A 85 19.09 -12.07 -21.82
CA ILE A 85 20.03 -13.18 -22.04
C ILE A 85 19.72 -13.90 -23.35
N ALA A 86 18.43 -14.17 -23.64
CA ALA A 86 18.03 -14.82 -24.88
C ALA A 86 18.44 -14.00 -26.12
N ALA A 87 18.29 -12.68 -26.07
CA ALA A 87 18.71 -11.78 -27.14
C ALA A 87 20.24 -11.82 -27.37
N ILE A 88 21.03 -11.85 -26.29
CA ILE A 88 22.50 -11.97 -26.37
C ILE A 88 22.90 -13.30 -27.00
N ILE A 89 22.33 -14.41 -26.53
CA ILE A 89 22.63 -15.75 -27.08
C ILE A 89 22.26 -15.82 -28.56
N PHE A 90 21.07 -15.32 -28.92
CA PHE A 90 20.62 -15.30 -30.31
C PHE A 90 21.57 -14.50 -31.23
N SER A 91 22.02 -13.34 -30.78
CA SER A 91 23.01 -12.52 -31.49
C SER A 91 24.34 -13.27 -31.72
N ILE A 92 24.85 -13.93 -30.68
CA ILE A 92 26.09 -14.72 -30.77
C ILE A 92 25.91 -15.91 -31.73
N LEU A 93 24.78 -16.63 -31.65
CA LEU A 93 24.51 -17.77 -32.53
C LEU A 93 24.45 -17.35 -34.00
N LEU A 94 23.78 -16.23 -34.31
CA LEU A 94 23.73 -15.69 -35.67
C LEU A 94 25.13 -15.32 -36.18
N ALA A 95 25.95 -14.67 -35.35
CA ALA A 95 27.32 -14.32 -35.70
C ALA A 95 28.18 -15.57 -35.99
N LEU A 96 28.06 -16.62 -35.16
CA LEU A 96 28.78 -17.88 -35.37
C LEU A 96 28.36 -18.59 -36.66
N LEU A 97 27.06 -18.65 -36.94
CA LEU A 97 26.55 -19.24 -38.19
C LEU A 97 27.06 -18.47 -39.41
N SER A 98 27.06 -17.14 -39.35
CA SER A 98 27.60 -16.30 -40.43
C SER A 98 29.09 -16.55 -40.68
N ILE A 99 29.89 -16.79 -39.64
CA ILE A 99 31.32 -17.08 -39.79
C ILE A 99 31.52 -18.48 -40.39
N ASN A 100 30.68 -19.45 -40.02
CA ASN A 100 30.76 -20.82 -40.53
C ASN A 100 30.40 -20.91 -42.02
N GLU A 101 29.37 -20.19 -42.46
CA GLU A 101 29.01 -20.07 -43.90
C GLU A 101 30.13 -19.43 -44.74
N LEU A 102 30.92 -18.51 -44.17
CA LEU A 102 32.06 -17.89 -44.86
C LEU A 102 33.30 -18.80 -44.93
N ALA A 103 33.34 -19.90 -44.16
CA ALA A 103 34.47 -20.79 -44.05
C ALA A 103 34.41 -22.00 -45.01
N PHE A 104 33.34 -22.12 -45.80
CA PHE A 104 33.17 -23.15 -46.85
C PHE A 104 33.07 -22.54 -48.24
#